data_AF-A0A7Y3LZT8-F1
#
_entry.id   AF-A0A7Y3LZT8-F1
#
_cell.length_a   1.000
_cell.length_b   1.000
_cell.length_c   1.000
_cell.angle_alpha   90.00
_cell.angle_beta   90.00
_cell.angle_gamma   90.00
#
_symmetry.space_group_name_H-M   'P 1'
#
loop_
_entity.id
_entity.type
_entity.pdbx_description
1 polymer ?
#
loop_
_entity_poly.entity_id
_entity_poly.type
_entity_poly.pdbx_seq_one_letter_code
_entity_poly.pdbx_strand_id
1 'polypeptide(L)'
;MLAHFGESDGGVMAFRLLRDAMERRDADDVEMALIVHAAADASVEEFLEPLIELFPAEWHREHEDIVSMLGRLRSPQTVPTLVLATRWVPEYLDWDENRALAVKAIWALGAIPGPEAREALEGLRDDEDEIIRENAVKQLARRGGL
;
A
#
# COMPACT_ATOMS: atom_id res chain seq x y z
N MET A 1 29.66 8.80 -8.70
CA MET A 1 29.08 9.97 -8.03
C MET A 1 27.93 9.52 -7.10
N LEU A 2 28.13 8.48 -6.28
CA LEU A 2 27.09 7.88 -5.39
C LEU A 2 27.72 7.15 -4.18
N ALA A 3 28.82 7.69 -3.64
CA ALA A 3 29.53 7.05 -2.51
C ALA A 3 29.60 7.96 -1.28
N HIS A 4 28.53 8.73 -1.03
CA HIS A 4 28.44 9.59 0.15
C HIS A 4 27.03 9.63 0.77
N PHE A 5 26.37 8.48 0.81
CA PHE A 5 25.14 8.30 1.58
C PHE A 5 25.25 7.00 2.37
N GLY A 6 26.16 6.98 3.35
CA GLY A 6 26.03 6.02 4.44
C GLY A 6 24.87 6.50 5.30
N GLU A 7 23.79 5.71 5.34
CA GLU A 7 22.49 6.04 5.99
C GLU A 7 21.86 7.32 5.41
N SER A 8 21.02 7.18 4.37
CA SER A 8 20.89 8.21 3.32
C SER A 8 19.98 9.41 3.65
N ASP A 9 20.52 10.62 3.47
CA ASP A 9 19.79 11.91 3.36
C ASP A 9 18.54 11.81 2.45
N GLY A 10 18.58 10.92 1.45
CA GLY A 10 17.46 10.67 0.54
C GLY A 10 16.18 10.16 1.23
N GLY A 11 16.28 9.30 2.24
CA GLY A 11 15.11 8.82 2.99
C GLY A 11 14.47 9.92 3.84
N VAL A 12 15.30 10.69 4.55
CA VAL A 12 14.87 11.85 5.34
C VAL A 12 14.25 12.93 4.44
N MET A 13 14.86 13.17 3.27
CA MET A 13 14.35 14.10 2.27
C MET A 13 13.00 13.63 1.72
N ALA A 14 12.87 12.36 1.33
CA ALA A 14 11.61 11.79 0.85
C ALA A 14 10.50 11.90 1.91
N PHE A 15 10.82 11.65 3.18
CA PHE A 15 9.85 11.77 4.26
C PHE A 15 9.39 13.21 4.46
N ARG A 16 10.31 14.18 4.44
CA ARG A 16 9.97 15.61 4.51
C ARG A 16 9.13 16.05 3.32
N LEU A 17 9.52 15.67 2.11
CA LEU A 17 8.75 15.96 0.90
C LEU A 17 7.33 15.42 0.99
N LEU A 18 7.16 14.18 1.46
CA LEU A 18 5.83 13.58 1.63
C LEU A 18 4.99 14.39 2.63
N ARG A 19 5.56 14.76 3.78
CA ARG A 19 4.86 15.57 4.79
C ARG A 19 4.46 16.94 4.24
N ASP A 20 5.38 17.64 3.59
CA ASP A 20 5.12 18.95 2.98
C ASP A 20 4.07 18.87 1.86
N ALA A 21 4.07 17.78 1.09
CA ALA A 21 3.08 17.51 0.05
C ALA A 21 1.69 17.22 0.63
N MET A 22 1.62 16.44 1.72
CA MET A 22 0.37 16.17 2.45
C MET A 22 -0.23 17.46 3.02
N GLU A 23 0.60 18.33 3.63
CA GLU A 23 0.16 19.61 4.18
C GLU A 23 -0.41 20.54 3.10
N ARG A 24 0.22 20.57 1.92
CA ARG A 24 -0.23 21.38 0.77
C ARG A 24 -1.30 20.71 -0.08
N ARG A 25 -1.56 19.42 0.13
CA ARG A 25 -2.37 18.56 -0.74
C ARG A 25 -1.91 18.61 -2.20
N ASP A 26 -0.60 18.49 -2.39
CA ASP A 26 0.06 18.58 -3.69
C ASP A 26 0.32 17.16 -4.23
N ALA A 27 -0.44 16.74 -5.24
CA ALA A 27 -0.38 15.39 -5.77
C ALA A 27 0.97 15.07 -6.45
N ASP A 28 1.52 16.03 -7.18
CA ASP A 28 2.77 15.86 -7.93
C ASP A 28 3.95 15.70 -6.96
N ASP A 29 3.91 16.42 -5.83
CA ASP A 29 4.94 16.29 -4.80
C ASP A 29 4.80 15.01 -3.97
N VAL A 30 3.61 14.40 -3.87
CA VAL A 30 3.48 13.03 -3.34
C VAL A 30 4.19 12.05 -4.26
N GLU A 31 3.90 12.07 -5.57
CA GLU A 31 4.56 11.20 -6.55
C GLU A 31 6.09 11.38 -6.47
N MET A 32 6.57 12.63 -6.44
CA MET A 32 7.99 12.93 -6.30
C MET A 32 8.59 12.37 -5.01
N ALA A 33 7.90 12.50 -3.88
CA ALA A 33 8.37 11.96 -2.61
C ALA A 33 8.51 10.43 -2.65
N LEU A 34 7.56 9.72 -3.27
CA LEU A 34 7.62 8.26 -3.41
C LEU A 34 8.73 7.82 -4.38
N ILE A 35 8.95 8.57 -5.47
CA ILE A 35 10.07 8.34 -6.39
C ILE A 35 11.42 8.52 -5.68
N VAL A 36 11.58 9.60 -4.89
CA VAL A 36 12.81 9.85 -4.14
C VAL A 36 13.03 8.78 -3.08
N HIS A 37 11.98 8.32 -2.39
CA HIS A 37 12.04 7.18 -1.47
C HIS A 37 12.61 5.93 -2.17
N ALA A 38 12.01 5.56 -3.31
CA ALA A 38 12.41 4.39 -4.08
C ALA A 38 13.84 4.51 -4.62
N ALA A 39 14.24 5.68 -5.11
CA ALA A 39 15.58 5.93 -5.64
C ALA A 39 16.67 5.93 -4.54
N ALA A 40 16.30 6.30 -3.32
CA ALA A 40 17.19 6.31 -2.17
C ALA A 40 17.35 4.93 -1.49
N ASP A 41 16.57 3.93 -1.92
CA ASP A 41 16.44 2.62 -1.26
C ASP A 41 16.20 2.78 0.26
N ALA A 42 15.38 3.78 0.60
CA ALA A 42 15.13 4.14 1.99
C ALA A 42 14.19 3.13 2.66
N SER A 43 14.32 2.97 3.99
CA SER A 43 13.33 2.18 4.73
C SER A 43 11.95 2.79 4.57
N VAL A 44 10.95 1.91 4.52
CA VAL A 44 9.53 2.29 4.43
C VAL A 44 8.91 2.44 5.83
N GLU A 45 9.62 2.03 6.88
CA GLU A 45 9.17 2.02 8.27
C GLU A 45 8.71 3.39 8.76
N GLU A 46 9.45 4.45 8.43
CA GLU A 46 9.08 5.83 8.80
C GLU A 46 7.84 6.32 8.05
N PHE A 47 7.53 5.70 6.90
CA PHE A 47 6.41 6.06 6.04
C PHE A 47 5.10 5.37 6.45
N LEU A 48 5.12 4.43 7.40
CA LEU A 48 3.95 3.66 7.81
C LEU A 48 2.72 4.53 8.11
N GLU A 49 2.85 5.45 9.06
CA GLU A 49 1.74 6.32 9.49
C GLU A 49 1.32 7.30 8.38
N PRO A 50 2.23 8.06 7.72
CA PRO A 50 1.85 8.91 6.60
C PRO A 50 1.12 8.17 5.47
N LEU A 51 1.55 6.95 5.11
CA LEU A 51 0.94 6.18 4.03
C LEU A 51 -0.46 5.68 4.41
N ILE A 52 -0.67 5.29 5.68
CA ILE A 52 -2.00 4.95 6.20
C ILE A 52 -2.93 6.17 6.15
N GLU A 53 -2.43 7.34 6.56
CA GLU A 53 -3.17 8.60 6.56
C GLU A 53 -3.51 9.06 5.13
N LEU A 54 -2.56 8.92 4.21
CA LEU A 54 -2.68 9.36 2.83
C LEU A 54 -3.59 8.47 1.99
N PHE A 55 -3.59 7.15 2.21
CA PHE A 55 -4.33 6.19 1.38
C PHE A 55 -5.78 6.58 1.04
N PRO A 56 -6.65 7.01 1.99
CA PRO A 56 -8.04 7.36 1.67
C PRO A 56 -8.20 8.73 0.99
N ALA A 57 -7.12 9.45 0.69
CA ALA A 57 -7.21 10.81 0.19
C ALA A 57 -7.41 10.86 -1.34
N GLU A 58 -8.51 11.47 -1.76
CA GLU A 58 -8.91 11.51 -3.18
C GLU A 58 -8.13 12.53 -4.04
N TRP A 59 -7.26 13.34 -3.42
CA TRP A 59 -6.56 14.43 -4.11
C TRP A 59 -5.27 14.03 -4.81
N HIS A 60 -4.82 12.77 -4.70
CA HIS A 60 -3.64 12.24 -5.39
C HIS A 60 -3.97 10.93 -6.14
N ARG A 61 -3.00 10.41 -6.92
CA ARG A 61 -3.16 9.18 -7.71
C ARG A 61 -2.23 8.03 -7.32
N GLU A 62 -1.49 8.19 -6.23
CA GLU A 62 -0.50 7.20 -5.76
C GLU A 62 -1.05 5.97 -5.01
N HIS A 63 -2.33 5.59 -5.19
CA HIS A 63 -2.93 4.54 -4.35
C HIS A 63 -2.28 3.17 -4.57
N GLU A 64 -1.91 2.88 -5.81
CA GLU A 64 -1.22 1.64 -6.16
C GLU A 64 0.18 1.56 -5.53
N ASP A 65 0.91 2.66 -5.47
CA ASP A 65 2.25 2.74 -4.87
C ASP A 65 2.18 2.69 -3.35
N ILE A 66 1.21 3.39 -2.75
CA ILE A 66 0.91 3.31 -1.32
C ILE A 66 0.63 1.85 -0.92
N VAL A 67 -0.25 1.13 -1.63
CA VAL A 67 -0.52 -0.29 -1.33
C VAL A 67 0.73 -1.15 -1.49
N SER A 68 1.56 -0.91 -2.50
CA SER A 68 2.85 -1.59 -2.67
C SER A 68 3.79 -1.36 -1.48
N MET A 69 3.90 -0.13 -0.98
CA MET A 69 4.74 0.23 0.16
C MET A 69 4.21 -0.36 1.47
N LEU A 70 2.91 -0.27 1.73
CA LEU A 70 2.25 -0.89 2.88
C LEU A 70 2.41 -2.42 2.88
N GLY A 71 2.43 -3.06 1.71
CA GLY A 71 2.70 -4.49 1.59
C GLY A 71 4.15 -4.87 1.92
N ARG A 72 5.13 -4.02 1.59
CA ARG A 72 6.55 -4.24 1.93
C ARG A 72 6.82 -4.15 3.44
N LEU A 73 6.07 -3.30 4.15
CA LEU A 73 6.13 -3.18 5.60
C LEU A 73 5.78 -4.47 6.34
N ARG A 74 4.89 -5.29 5.76
CA ARG A 74 4.38 -6.54 6.35
C ARG A 74 3.89 -6.39 7.80
N SER A 75 3.43 -5.18 8.17
CA SER A 75 2.96 -4.87 9.53
C SER A 75 1.46 -5.14 9.66
N PRO A 76 1.00 -5.81 10.73
CA PRO A 76 -0.42 -5.93 11.02
C PRO A 76 -1.16 -4.59 11.10
N GLN A 77 -0.46 -3.48 11.39
CA GLN A 77 -1.05 -2.13 11.41
C GLN A 77 -1.57 -1.69 10.03
N THR A 78 -1.08 -2.27 8.93
CA THR A 78 -1.55 -1.91 7.58
C THR A 78 -2.81 -2.66 7.15
N VAL A 79 -3.21 -3.71 7.90
CA VAL A 79 -4.34 -4.58 7.53
C VAL A 79 -5.64 -3.80 7.30
N PRO A 80 -6.07 -2.85 8.17
CA PRO A 80 -7.29 -2.09 7.93
C PRO A 80 -7.25 -1.29 6.62
N THR A 81 -6.12 -0.65 6.32
CA THR A 81 -5.93 0.12 5.09
C THR A 81 -5.93 -0.77 3.85
N LEU A 82 -5.28 -1.94 3.92
CA LEU A 82 -5.29 -2.90 2.82
C LEU A 82 -6.68 -3.50 2.59
N VAL A 83 -7.48 -3.72 3.64
CA VAL A 83 -8.89 -4.12 3.50
C VAL A 83 -9.72 -3.00 2.88
N LEU A 84 -9.47 -1.73 3.22
CA LEU A 84 -10.13 -0.61 2.54
C LEU A 84 -9.81 -0.62 1.04
N ALA A 85 -8.55 -0.86 0.68
CA ALA A 85 -8.09 -0.96 -0.71
C ALA A 85 -8.72 -2.10 -1.52
N THR A 86 -9.34 -3.10 -0.87
CA THR A 86 -10.11 -4.13 -1.60
C THR A 86 -11.53 -3.68 -1.92
N ARG A 87 -12.10 -2.77 -1.13
CA ARG A 87 -13.52 -2.40 -1.18
C ARG A 87 -13.78 -1.08 -1.87
N TRP A 88 -12.85 -0.15 -1.75
CA TRP A 88 -12.96 1.19 -2.29
C TRP A 88 -12.04 1.36 -3.50
N VAL A 89 -12.58 1.98 -4.54
CA VAL A 89 -11.88 2.29 -5.78
C VAL A 89 -11.90 3.82 -5.94
N PRO A 90 -10.74 4.49 -6.04
CA PRO A 90 -10.71 5.93 -6.29
C PRO A 90 -11.22 6.23 -7.70
N GLU A 91 -11.84 7.41 -7.90
CA GLU A 91 -12.54 7.77 -9.16
C GLU A 91 -11.68 7.59 -10.41
N TYR A 92 -10.37 7.88 -10.34
CA TYR A 92 -9.46 7.73 -11.49
C TYR A 92 -9.19 6.27 -11.88
N LEU A 93 -9.60 5.30 -11.06
CA LEU A 93 -9.53 3.86 -11.31
C LEU A 93 -10.92 3.23 -11.50
N ASP A 94 -12.01 3.99 -11.59
CA ASP A 94 -13.37 3.43 -11.75
C ASP A 94 -13.54 2.60 -13.03
N TRP A 95 -12.68 2.83 -14.02
CA TRP A 95 -12.61 2.03 -15.26
C TRP A 95 -11.87 0.69 -15.11
N ASP A 96 -11.24 0.42 -13.95
CA ASP A 96 -10.45 -0.79 -13.72
C ASP A 96 -11.33 -2.00 -13.38
N GLU A 97 -11.88 -2.62 -14.42
CA GLU A 97 -12.62 -3.87 -14.33
C GLU A 97 -11.78 -5.04 -13.78
N ASN A 98 -10.44 -4.95 -13.81
CA ASN A 98 -9.56 -6.00 -13.30
C ASN A 98 -9.31 -5.91 -11.79
N ARG A 99 -9.84 -4.87 -11.12
CA ARG A 99 -9.67 -4.66 -9.68
C ARG A 99 -8.20 -4.72 -9.25
N ALA A 100 -7.28 -4.18 -10.05
CA ALA A 100 -5.83 -4.29 -9.87
C ALA A 100 -5.37 -3.78 -8.49
N LEU A 101 -5.92 -2.66 -8.02
CA LEU A 101 -5.65 -2.14 -6.67
C LEU A 101 -6.04 -3.15 -5.58
N ALA A 102 -7.26 -3.72 -5.68
CA ALA A 102 -7.75 -4.71 -4.73
C ALA A 102 -6.92 -5.98 -4.75
N VAL A 103 -6.57 -6.48 -5.95
CA VAL A 103 -5.67 -7.64 -6.11
C VAL A 103 -4.35 -7.35 -5.42
N LYS A 104 -3.72 -6.20 -5.68
CA LYS A 104 -2.45 -5.81 -5.05
C LYS A 104 -2.56 -5.82 -3.52
N ALA A 105 -3.66 -5.30 -2.98
CA ALA A 105 -3.91 -5.29 -1.54
C ALA A 105 -4.12 -6.69 -0.95
N ILE A 106 -4.84 -7.59 -1.64
CA ILE A 106 -5.01 -8.98 -1.21
C ILE A 106 -3.67 -9.72 -1.17
N TRP A 107 -2.80 -9.49 -2.16
CA TRP A 107 -1.45 -10.06 -2.16
C TRP A 107 -0.58 -9.53 -1.02
N ALA A 108 -0.70 -8.23 -0.69
CA ALA A 108 -0.06 -7.64 0.47
C ALA A 108 -0.56 -8.28 1.78
N LEU A 109 -1.87 -8.44 1.95
CA LEU A 109 -2.47 -9.16 3.09
C LEU A 109 -1.92 -10.59 3.20
N GLY A 110 -1.79 -11.31 2.08
CA GLY A 110 -1.21 -12.65 2.03
C GLY A 110 0.24 -12.72 2.55
N ALA A 111 1.00 -11.64 2.41
CA ALA A 111 2.37 -11.55 2.86
C ALA A 111 2.52 -11.14 4.35
N ILE A 112 1.50 -10.54 4.96
CA ILE A 112 1.52 -10.12 6.37
C ILE A 112 1.41 -11.35 7.28
N PRO A 113 2.31 -11.54 8.26
CA PRO A 113 2.19 -12.61 9.24
C PRO A 113 1.08 -12.31 10.26
N GLY A 114 0.64 -13.35 10.98
CA GLY A 114 -0.31 -13.18 12.08
C GLY A 114 -1.78 -13.44 11.73
N PRO A 115 -2.63 -13.48 12.78
CA PRO A 115 -4.05 -13.78 12.66
C PRO A 115 -4.84 -12.65 11.98
N GLU A 116 -4.48 -11.38 12.16
CA GLU A 116 -5.22 -10.23 11.64
C GLU A 116 -5.33 -10.27 10.11
N ALA A 117 -4.22 -10.55 9.44
CA ALA A 117 -4.20 -10.72 7.99
C ALA A 117 -4.93 -11.99 7.53
N ARG A 118 -4.95 -13.05 8.36
CA ARG A 118 -5.71 -14.26 8.07
C ARG A 118 -7.21 -13.97 8.09
N GLU A 119 -7.68 -13.33 9.15
CA GLU A 119 -9.09 -12.97 9.36
C GLU A 119 -9.59 -12.03 8.26
N ALA A 120 -8.77 -11.05 7.87
CA ALA A 120 -9.05 -10.20 6.71
C ALA A 120 -9.24 -11.00 5.41
N LEU A 121 -8.34 -11.95 5.11
CA LEU A 121 -8.47 -12.80 3.92
C LEU A 121 -9.68 -13.75 3.99
N GLU A 122 -9.98 -14.31 5.17
CA GLU A 122 -11.17 -15.14 5.38
C GLU A 122 -12.45 -14.34 5.15
N GLY A 123 -12.49 -13.07 5.57
CA GLY A 123 -13.61 -12.16 5.31
C GLY A 123 -13.81 -11.78 3.84
N LEU A 124 -12.79 -11.95 2.99
CA LEU A 124 -12.85 -11.70 1.54
C LEU A 124 -13.14 -12.97 0.72
N ARG A 125 -13.18 -14.14 1.36
CA ARG A 125 -13.37 -15.43 0.67
C ARG A 125 -14.77 -15.57 0.06
N ASP A 126 -15.76 -14.89 0.63
CA ASP A 126 -17.15 -14.99 0.21
C ASP A 126 -17.63 -13.64 -0.39
N ASP A 127 -16.69 -12.82 -0.90
CA ASP A 127 -16.98 -11.54 -1.55
C ASP A 127 -17.80 -11.76 -2.84
N GLU A 128 -18.68 -10.79 -3.15
CA GLU A 128 -19.53 -10.83 -4.35
C GLU A 128 -18.68 -10.68 -5.62
N ASP A 129 -17.61 -9.89 -5.55
CA ASP A 129 -16.66 -9.73 -6.64
C ASP A 129 -15.78 -10.99 -6.79
N GLU A 130 -15.89 -11.64 -7.96
CA GLU A 130 -15.17 -12.87 -8.26
C GLU A 130 -13.65 -12.71 -8.19
N ILE A 131 -13.12 -11.57 -8.64
CA ILE A 131 -11.67 -11.31 -8.65
C ILE A 131 -11.15 -11.23 -7.20
N ILE A 132 -11.89 -10.56 -6.32
CA ILE A 132 -11.55 -10.46 -4.90
C ILE A 132 -11.59 -11.84 -4.25
N ARG A 133 -12.70 -12.56 -4.41
CA ARG A 133 -12.90 -13.90 -3.84
C ARG A 133 -11.80 -14.88 -4.25
N GLU A 134 -11.50 -14.98 -5.54
CA GLU A 134 -10.50 -15.90 -6.05
C GLU A 134 -9.10 -15.59 -5.53
N ASN A 135 -8.73 -14.30 -5.47
CA ASN A 135 -7.43 -13.90 -4.93
C ASN A 135 -7.34 -14.15 -3.43
N ALA A 136 -8.42 -13.94 -2.67
CA ALA A 136 -8.45 -14.22 -1.23
C ALA A 136 -8.26 -15.72 -0.95
N VAL A 137 -9.02 -16.58 -1.65
CA VAL A 137 -8.86 -18.05 -1.60
C VAL A 137 -7.43 -18.46 -1.93
N LYS A 138 -6.84 -17.90 -2.99
CA LYS A 138 -5.46 -18.16 -3.39
C LYS A 138 -4.45 -17.80 -2.29
N GLN A 139 -4.61 -16.66 -1.62
CA GLN A 139 -3.70 -16.28 -0.53
C GLN A 139 -3.89 -17.16 0.72
N LEU A 140 -5.11 -17.56 1.05
CA LEU A 140 -5.37 -18.52 2.14
C LEU A 140 -4.71 -19.87 1.87
N ALA A 141 -4.80 -20.38 0.64
CA ALA A 141 -4.12 -21.61 0.21
C ALA A 141 -2.60 -21.51 0.43
N ARG A 142 -1.99 -20.40 -0.01
CA ARG A 142 -0.55 -20.14 0.15
C ARG A 142 -0.10 -20.09 1.61
N ARG A 143 -0.98 -19.66 2.52
CA ARG A 143 -0.73 -19.63 3.98
C ARG A 143 -0.98 -20.98 4.66
N GLY A 144 -1.34 -22.03 3.91
CA GLY A 144 -1.65 -23.36 4.44
C GLY A 144 -3.04 -23.46 5.08
N GLY A 145 -3.99 -22.63 4.63
CA GLY A 145 -5.35 -22.52 5.17
C GLY A 145 -6.43 -23.32 4.44
N LEU A 146 -6.07 -24.10 3.42
CA LEU A 146 -7.00 -24.93 2.62
C LEU A 146 -6.48 -26.37 2.49
#